data_AF-A0A505HYZ8-F1
#
_entry.id   AF-A0A505HYZ8-F1
#
_cell.length_a   1.000
_cell.length_b   1.000
_cell.length_c   1.000
_cell.angle_alpha   90.00
_cell.angle_beta   90.00
_cell.angle_gamma   90.00
#
_symmetry.space_group_name_H-M   'P 1'
#
loop_
_entity.id
_entity.type
_entity.pdbx_description
1 polymer ?
#
loop_
_entity_poly.entity_id
_entity_poly.type
_entity_poly.pdbx_seq_one_letter_code
_entity_poly.pdbx_strand_id
1 'polypeptide(L)'
;MLCGTNALTPSNDPRQVHAKPYYNYNTGLIPQAVLKHRVHLLAANPKKVITIDPPSVTQTYGTQPSHETENPVDIAIFGETVKAPLGSFVYGRAGDKGANCNVGFYVKHQDEWDWLRAFLTTDKVKELLGPIEYSGNPIDRFEIPGL
;
A
#
# COMPACT_ATOMS: atom_id res chain seq x y z
N MET A 1 -7.61 -13.53 4.40
CA MET A 1 -7.05 -12.48 3.53
C MET A 1 -7.36 -12.88 2.10
N LEU A 2 -8.37 -12.23 1.52
CA LEU A 2 -8.92 -12.51 0.20
C LEU A 2 -8.04 -11.84 -0.86
N CYS A 3 -7.55 -12.62 -1.82
CA CYS A 3 -7.14 -12.12 -3.11
C CYS A 3 -7.60 -13.15 -4.14
N GLY A 4 -8.55 -12.74 -4.98
CA GLY A 4 -9.14 -13.60 -5.99
C GLY A 4 -10.49 -13.05 -6.43
N THR A 5 -10.46 -12.16 -7.41
CA THR A 5 -11.63 -11.73 -8.18
C THR A 5 -12.40 -12.95 -8.71
N ASN A 6 -13.72 -12.98 -8.48
CA ASN A 6 -14.62 -14.00 -9.01
C ASN A 6 -14.70 -13.91 -10.54
N ALA A 7 -13.89 -14.71 -11.25
CA ALA A 7 -14.24 -15.19 -12.58
C ALA A 7 -14.98 -16.52 -12.42
N LEU A 8 -16.11 -16.65 -13.12
CA LEU A 8 -17.17 -17.68 -13.05
C LEU A 8 -16.75 -19.11 -13.43
N THR A 9 -15.65 -19.62 -12.90
CA THR A 9 -15.35 -21.06 -12.92
C THR A 9 -15.65 -21.60 -11.53
N PRO A 10 -16.57 -22.57 -11.34
CA PRO A 10 -16.71 -23.25 -10.07
C PRO A 10 -15.37 -23.94 -9.79
N SER A 11 -14.56 -23.32 -8.93
CA SER A 11 -13.34 -23.94 -8.44
C SER A 11 -13.79 -25.14 -7.61
N ASN A 12 -13.51 -26.33 -8.13
CA ASN A 12 -13.65 -27.56 -7.38
C ASN A 12 -12.59 -27.49 -6.29
N ASP A 13 -12.92 -26.88 -5.15
CA ASP A 13 -11.93 -26.52 -4.16
C ASP A 13 -11.72 -27.66 -3.16
N PRO A 14 -10.62 -28.42 -3.25
CA PRO A 14 -10.31 -29.49 -2.31
C PRO A 14 -9.87 -28.97 -0.93
N ARG A 15 -10.03 -27.67 -0.63
CA ARG A 15 -9.73 -26.98 0.65
C ARG A 15 -10.10 -27.74 1.92
N GLN A 16 -11.05 -28.67 1.86
CA GLN A 16 -11.52 -29.43 3.02
C GLN A 16 -10.91 -30.84 3.17
N VAL A 17 -10.12 -31.33 2.20
CA VAL A 17 -9.67 -32.74 2.17
C VAL A 17 -8.23 -32.92 2.67
N HIS A 18 -7.37 -31.90 2.58
CA HIS A 18 -5.96 -32.00 2.98
C HIS A 18 -5.51 -30.76 3.78
N ALA A 19 -4.88 -31.01 4.94
CA ALA A 19 -4.24 -29.95 5.72
C ALA A 19 -3.12 -29.29 4.90
N LYS A 20 -3.17 -27.97 4.79
CA LYS A 20 -2.10 -27.17 4.16
C LYS A 20 -1.26 -26.49 5.23
N PRO A 21 0.04 -26.28 4.98
CA PRO A 21 0.85 -25.39 5.80
C PRO A 21 0.16 -24.03 5.89
N TYR A 22 0.02 -23.52 7.11
CA TYR A 22 -0.37 -22.13 7.35
C TYR A 22 0.81 -21.41 7.99
N TYR A 23 0.93 -20.12 7.70
CA TYR A 23 1.96 -19.28 8.29
C TYR A 23 1.32 -18.47 9.40
N ASN A 24 1.96 -18.46 10.57
CA ASN A 24 1.59 -17.53 11.64
C ASN A 24 2.52 -16.31 11.55
N TYR A 25 1.92 -15.15 11.30
CA TYR A 25 2.65 -13.89 11.21
C TYR A 25 2.67 -13.21 12.57
N ASN A 26 3.84 -13.17 13.20
CA ASN A 26 4.06 -12.51 14.49
C ASN A 26 5.00 -11.32 14.28
N THR A 27 4.52 -10.12 14.62
CA THR A 27 5.31 -8.88 14.55
C THR A 27 5.76 -8.48 15.95
N GLY A 28 6.94 -7.87 16.02
CA GLY A 28 7.50 -7.38 17.27
C GLY A 28 8.70 -6.48 17.02
N LEU A 29 9.00 -5.64 18.00
CA LEU A 29 10.19 -4.80 17.98
C LEU A 29 11.37 -5.57 18.57
N ILE A 30 12.53 -5.49 17.89
CA ILE A 30 13.80 -6.01 18.39
C ILE A 30 14.71 -4.81 18.66
N PRO A 31 15.37 -4.73 19.83
CA PRO A 31 16.31 -3.64 20.09
C PRO A 31 17.43 -3.62 19.04
N GLN A 32 17.66 -2.48 18.41
CA GLN A 32 18.70 -2.34 17.38
C GLN A 32 20.08 -2.81 17.86
N ALA A 33 20.39 -2.61 19.16
CA ALA A 33 21.65 -2.98 19.77
C ALA A 33 21.93 -4.50 19.79
N VAL A 34 20.90 -5.36 19.65
CA VAL A 34 21.11 -6.82 19.59
C VAL A 34 21.37 -7.33 18.17
N LEU A 35 21.12 -6.51 17.15
CA LEU A 35 21.30 -6.88 15.75
C LEU A 35 22.75 -6.69 15.31
N LYS A 36 23.36 -7.75 14.76
CA LYS A 36 24.70 -7.72 14.17
C LYS A 36 24.59 -7.58 12.65
N HIS A 37 24.60 -6.35 12.14
CA HIS A 37 24.52 -6.10 10.69
C HIS A 37 25.89 -6.33 10.03
N ARG A 38 25.92 -7.14 8.97
CA ARG A 38 27.11 -7.46 8.18
C ARG A 38 26.81 -7.44 6.69
N VAL A 39 27.75 -6.96 5.90
CA VAL A 39 27.70 -6.98 4.42
C VAL A 39 28.71 -8.00 3.90
N HIS A 40 28.24 -8.88 3.01
CA HIS A 40 29.04 -9.91 2.35
C HIS A 40 29.17 -9.58 0.85
N LEU A 41 30.41 -9.37 0.38
CA LEU A 41 30.68 -9.02 -1.02
C LEU A 41 31.04 -10.26 -1.85
N LEU A 42 30.03 -11.10 -2.10
CA LEU A 42 30.20 -12.43 -2.69
C LEU A 42 30.92 -12.43 -4.05
N ALA A 43 30.71 -11.40 -4.87
CA ALA A 43 31.32 -11.31 -6.22
C ALA A 43 32.77 -10.79 -6.22
N ALA A 44 33.14 -9.93 -5.26
CA ALA A 44 34.46 -9.30 -5.24
C ALA A 44 35.45 -10.06 -4.35
N ASN A 45 35.02 -10.45 -3.15
CA ASN A 45 35.81 -11.25 -2.23
C ASN A 45 34.86 -11.99 -1.28
N PRO A 46 34.56 -13.28 -1.54
CA PRO A 46 33.64 -14.08 -0.73
C PRO A 46 33.99 -14.17 0.76
N LYS A 47 35.26 -13.94 1.12
CA LYS A 47 35.74 -13.97 2.51
C LYS A 47 35.69 -12.62 3.20
N LYS A 48 35.53 -11.52 2.45
CA LYS A 48 35.44 -10.17 3.04
C LYS A 48 34.06 -9.95 3.64
N VAL A 49 34.04 -9.70 4.94
CA VAL A 49 32.84 -9.34 5.70
C VAL A 49 33.05 -7.96 6.29
N ILE A 50 32.11 -7.05 6.04
CA ILE A 50 32.11 -5.70 6.59
C ILE A 50 31.07 -5.65 7.71
N THR A 51 31.48 -5.28 8.92
CA THR A 51 30.54 -5.06 10.03
C THR A 51 30.00 -3.64 9.95
N ILE A 52 28.68 -3.49 10.13
CA ILE A 52 28.00 -2.20 10.15
C ILE A 52 27.51 -1.97 11.58
N ASP A 53 28.05 -0.95 12.23
CA ASP A 53 27.63 -0.57 13.57
C ASP A 53 26.20 0.00 13.56
N PRO A 54 25.45 -0.11 14.66
CA PRO A 54 24.14 0.52 14.80
C PRO A 54 24.19 2.03 14.51
N PRO A 55 23.12 2.62 13.95
CA PRO A 55 23.05 4.06 13.74
C PRO A 55 23.16 4.79 15.09
N SER A 56 24.03 5.80 15.15
CA SER A 56 24.27 6.62 16.36
C SER A 56 23.14 7.62 16.63
N VAL A 57 22.44 8.04 15.58
CA VAL A 57 21.30 8.95 15.65
C VAL A 57 20.04 8.17 15.30
N THR A 58 19.11 8.11 16.24
CA THR A 58 17.78 7.51 16.02
C THR A 58 16.72 8.48 16.51
N GLN A 59 15.53 8.37 15.93
CA GLN A 59 14.36 9.13 16.36
C GLN A 59 13.13 8.25 16.29
N THR A 60 12.20 8.46 17.22
CA THR A 60 10.87 7.85 17.13
C THR A 60 10.05 8.64 16.13
N TYR A 61 9.57 7.98 15.08
CA TYR A 61 8.61 8.57 14.17
C TYR A 61 7.21 8.51 14.78
N GLY A 62 6.48 9.62 14.68
CA GLY A 62 5.09 9.71 15.12
C GLY A 62 4.13 9.03 14.14
N THR A 63 2.85 9.36 14.28
CA THR A 63 1.82 8.95 13.33
C THR A 63 2.09 9.50 11.94
N GLN A 64 1.77 8.71 10.92
CA GLN A 64 1.82 9.19 9.54
C GLN A 64 0.85 10.37 9.37
N PRO A 65 1.25 11.45 8.68
CA PRO A 65 0.32 12.51 8.32
C PRO A 65 -0.81 11.94 7.46
N SER A 66 -2.04 12.24 7.85
CA SER A 66 -3.24 11.88 7.10
C SER A 66 -4.10 13.12 6.93
N HIS A 67 -4.42 13.47 5.70
CA HIS A 67 -5.21 14.64 5.36
C HIS A 67 -6.00 14.45 4.07
N GLU A 68 -7.15 15.10 4.02
CA GLU A 68 -7.89 15.31 2.78
C GLU A 68 -7.24 16.42 1.95
N THR A 69 -7.66 16.48 0.69
CA THR A 69 -7.24 17.48 -0.28
C THR A 69 -7.39 18.90 0.26
N GLU A 70 -6.30 19.67 0.23
CA GLU A 70 -6.36 21.10 0.50
C GLU A 70 -7.02 21.82 -0.68
N ASN A 71 -8.02 22.66 -0.38
CA ASN A 71 -8.81 23.41 -1.37
C ASN A 71 -9.30 22.52 -2.53
N PRO A 72 -10.19 21.55 -2.25
CA PRO A 72 -10.69 20.65 -3.29
C PRO A 72 -11.50 21.44 -4.31
N VAL A 73 -11.28 21.12 -5.59
CA VAL A 73 -12.16 21.59 -6.67
C VAL A 73 -13.50 20.87 -6.61
N ASP A 74 -14.57 21.55 -6.97
CA ASP A 74 -15.89 20.90 -7.09
C ASP A 74 -15.82 19.87 -8.23
N ILE A 75 -16.07 18.61 -7.92
CA ILE A 75 -16.02 17.54 -8.91
C ILE A 75 -17.06 17.70 -10.02
N ALA A 76 -18.14 18.45 -9.77
CA ALA A 76 -19.18 18.72 -10.77
C ALA A 76 -18.67 19.52 -11.98
N ILE A 77 -17.56 20.26 -11.84
CA ILE A 77 -17.00 21.06 -12.95
C ILE A 77 -16.45 20.20 -14.09
N PHE A 78 -16.11 18.93 -13.81
CA PHE A 78 -15.55 18.01 -14.80
C PHE A 78 -16.62 17.37 -15.71
N GLY A 79 -17.90 17.61 -15.42
CA GLY A 79 -19.03 17.13 -16.23
C GLY A 79 -19.42 15.67 -15.95
N GLU A 80 -20.13 15.07 -16.91
CA GLU A 80 -20.63 13.70 -16.77
C GLU A 80 -19.51 12.66 -16.81
N THR A 81 -19.59 11.66 -15.91
CA THR A 81 -18.63 10.56 -15.85
C THR A 81 -19.09 9.37 -16.69
N VAL A 82 -18.16 8.73 -17.41
CA VAL A 82 -18.39 7.47 -18.11
C VAL A 82 -17.58 6.34 -17.46
N LYS A 83 -18.07 5.09 -17.58
CA LYS A 83 -17.28 3.93 -17.15
C LYS A 83 -16.11 3.72 -18.11
N ALA A 84 -14.91 3.65 -17.56
CA ALA A 84 -13.68 3.34 -18.31
C ALA A 84 -12.89 2.24 -17.59
N PRO A 85 -12.06 1.47 -18.32
CA PRO A 85 -11.12 0.54 -17.70
C PRO A 85 -10.17 1.26 -16.72
N LEU A 86 -9.87 0.62 -15.59
CA LEU A 86 -8.82 1.10 -14.69
C LEU A 86 -7.47 1.08 -15.44
N GLY A 87 -6.67 2.14 -15.31
CA GLY A 87 -5.43 2.30 -16.08
C GLY A 87 -5.57 3.11 -17.36
N SER A 88 -6.78 3.52 -17.77
CA SER A 88 -6.95 4.43 -18.92
C SER A 88 -6.30 5.79 -18.69
N PHE A 89 -6.50 6.37 -17.50
CA PHE A 89 -5.98 7.69 -17.12
C PHE A 89 -5.29 7.65 -15.75
N VAL A 90 -5.89 6.95 -14.78
CA VAL A 90 -5.31 6.73 -13.46
C VAL A 90 -4.55 5.42 -13.44
N TYR A 91 -3.26 5.51 -13.13
CA TYR A 91 -2.38 4.38 -12.88
C TYR A 91 -2.29 4.15 -11.37
N GLY A 92 -1.85 2.96 -10.98
CA GLY A 92 -1.63 2.68 -9.57
C GLY A 92 -0.65 1.58 -9.31
N ARG A 93 -0.12 1.57 -8.09
CA ARG A 93 0.79 0.55 -7.58
C ARG A 93 0.38 0.20 -6.16
N ALA A 94 0.14 -1.08 -5.91
CA ALA A 94 -0.09 -1.60 -4.58
C ALA A 94 1.22 -2.12 -3.96
N GLY A 95 1.31 -2.03 -2.63
CA GLY A 95 2.37 -2.63 -1.84
C GLY A 95 1.82 -3.14 -0.52
N ASP A 96 1.91 -4.44 -0.29
CA ASP A 96 1.72 -5.01 1.04
C ASP A 96 2.97 -4.76 1.89
N LYS A 97 2.76 -4.28 3.12
CA LYS A 97 3.78 -4.10 4.17
C LYS A 97 3.28 -4.68 5.49
N GLY A 98 3.16 -6.01 5.52
CA GLY A 98 2.92 -6.74 6.76
C GLY A 98 1.47 -6.60 7.21
N ALA A 99 1.23 -5.82 8.27
CA ALA A 99 -0.13 -5.56 8.74
C ALA A 99 -0.83 -4.42 7.96
N ASN A 100 -0.08 -3.64 7.19
CA ASN A 100 -0.59 -2.49 6.45
C ASN A 100 -0.54 -2.78 4.94
N CYS A 101 -1.59 -2.37 4.22
CA CYS A 101 -1.56 -2.28 2.76
C CYS A 101 -1.47 -0.81 2.33
N ASN A 102 -0.65 -0.53 1.33
CA ASN A 102 -0.63 0.77 0.66
C ASN A 102 -1.01 0.59 -0.81
N VAL A 103 -1.68 1.61 -1.33
CA VAL A 103 -1.93 1.77 -2.75
C VAL A 103 -1.64 3.22 -3.11
N GLY A 104 -0.82 3.42 -4.14
CA GLY A 104 -0.59 4.73 -4.73
C GLY A 104 -1.35 4.83 -6.05
N PHE A 105 -1.95 5.99 -6.30
CA PHE A 105 -2.59 6.34 -7.56
C PHE A 105 -1.92 7.58 -8.14
N TYR A 106 -1.72 7.60 -9.45
CA TYR A 106 -1.06 8.70 -10.14
C TYR A 106 -1.59 8.85 -11.57
N VAL A 107 -1.43 10.05 -12.10
CA VAL A 107 -1.93 10.49 -13.41
C VAL A 107 -0.78 11.15 -14.18
N LYS A 108 -0.98 11.41 -15.48
CA LYS A 108 0.07 11.99 -16.33
C LYS A 108 -0.01 13.50 -16.41
N HIS A 109 -1.21 14.06 -16.31
CA HIS A 109 -1.46 15.47 -16.55
C HIS A 109 -2.00 16.17 -15.29
N GLN A 110 -1.76 17.48 -15.21
CA GLN A 110 -2.08 18.29 -14.03
C GLN A 110 -3.59 18.48 -13.82
N ASP A 111 -4.35 18.57 -14.91
CA ASP A 111 -5.81 18.63 -14.90
C ASP A 111 -6.43 17.32 -14.40
N GLU A 112 -5.85 16.17 -14.77
CA GLU A 112 -6.23 14.85 -14.23
C GLU A 112 -5.94 14.76 -12.71
N TRP A 113 -4.89 15.45 -12.24
CA TRP A 113 -4.49 15.41 -10.83
C TRP A 113 -5.50 16.11 -9.92
N ASP A 114 -5.99 17.28 -10.34
CA ASP A 114 -7.03 18.02 -9.61
C ASP A 114 -8.33 17.21 -9.50
N TRP A 115 -8.71 16.51 -10.57
CA TRP A 115 -9.83 15.57 -10.52
C TRP A 115 -9.56 14.40 -9.57
N LEU A 116 -8.40 13.75 -9.68
CA LEU A 116 -8.07 12.56 -8.89
C LEU A 116 -8.09 12.86 -7.40
N ARG A 117 -7.44 13.96 -6.97
CA ARG A 117 -7.37 14.34 -5.55
C ARG A 117 -8.74 14.75 -5.00
N ALA A 118 -9.58 15.42 -5.79
CA ALA A 118 -10.94 15.78 -5.38
C ALA A 118 -11.86 14.55 -5.29
N PHE A 119 -11.71 13.58 -6.19
CA PHE A 119 -12.50 12.35 -6.22
C PHE A 119 -12.11 11.36 -5.11
N LEU A 120 -10.81 11.09 -4.96
CA LEU A 120 -10.30 10.00 -4.14
C LEU A 120 -10.07 10.45 -2.69
N THR A 121 -11.16 10.75 -1.99
CA THR A 121 -11.16 11.03 -0.55
C THR A 121 -11.11 9.75 0.27
N THR A 122 -10.81 9.86 1.57
CA THR A 122 -10.82 8.70 2.47
C THR A 122 -12.20 8.02 2.51
N ASP A 123 -13.28 8.81 2.50
CA ASP A 123 -14.64 8.26 2.46
C ASP A 123 -14.96 7.60 1.13
N LYS A 124 -14.44 8.15 0.01
CA LYS A 124 -14.58 7.48 -1.29
C LYS A 124 -13.86 6.14 -1.31
N VAL A 125 -12.68 6.04 -0.70
CA VAL A 125 -11.96 4.77 -0.56
C VAL A 125 -12.76 3.76 0.26
N LYS A 126 -13.38 4.18 1.38
CA LYS A 126 -14.26 3.29 2.18
C LYS A 126 -15.45 2.79 1.36
N GLU A 127 -16.08 3.68 0.59
CA GLU A 127 -17.18 3.34 -0.31
C GLU A 127 -16.74 2.30 -1.35
N LEU A 128 -15.59 2.50 -1.98
CA LEU A 128 -15.05 1.61 -3.01
C LEU A 128 -14.63 0.24 -2.47
N LEU A 129 -14.09 0.17 -1.25
CA LEU A 129 -13.79 -1.10 -0.57
C LEU A 129 -15.08 -1.85 -0.20
N GLY A 130 -16.15 -1.11 0.09
CA GLY A 130 -17.44 -1.66 0.46
C GLY A 130 -17.43 -2.37 1.82
N PRO A 131 -18.60 -2.82 2.29
CA PRO A 131 -18.77 -3.36 3.64
C PRO A 131 -18.14 -4.75 3.84
N ILE A 132 -17.76 -5.44 2.75
CA ILE A 132 -17.15 -6.76 2.82
C ILE A 132 -15.67 -6.66 3.19
N GLU A 133 -14.95 -5.71 2.58
CA GLU A 133 -13.51 -5.53 2.79
C GLU A 133 -13.23 -4.50 3.89
N TYR A 134 -14.02 -3.42 3.97
CA TYR A 134 -13.84 -2.40 4.99
C TYR A 134 -14.53 -2.77 6.30
N SER A 135 -13.72 -3.08 7.32
CA SER A 135 -14.17 -3.50 8.66
C SER A 135 -13.94 -2.44 9.75
N GLY A 136 -13.75 -1.17 9.36
CA GLY A 136 -13.53 -0.05 10.30
C GLY A 136 -12.06 0.22 10.66
N ASN A 137 -11.12 -0.37 9.93
CA ASN A 137 -9.69 -0.09 10.09
C ASN A 137 -9.36 1.36 9.67
N PRO A 138 -8.34 2.00 10.29
CA PRO A 138 -7.91 3.33 9.88
C PRO A 138 -7.41 3.32 8.42
N ILE A 139 -7.70 4.41 7.70
CA ILE A 139 -7.18 4.67 6.36
C ILE A 139 -6.44 6.00 6.43
N ASP A 140 -5.14 5.96 6.11
CA ASP A 140 -4.32 7.15 6.00
C ASP A 140 -4.22 7.58 4.53
N ARG A 141 -4.46 8.86 4.27
CA ARG A 141 -4.43 9.47 2.95
C ARG A 141 -3.48 10.66 2.95
N PHE A 142 -2.63 10.76 1.93
CA PHE A 142 -1.77 11.93 1.73
C PHE A 142 -1.46 12.12 0.25
N GLU A 143 -1.14 13.35 -0.12
CA GLU A 143 -0.81 13.75 -1.48
C GLU A 143 0.70 13.89 -1.67
N ILE A 144 1.18 13.57 -2.88
CA ILE A 144 2.60 13.74 -3.25
C ILE A 144 2.67 14.50 -4.58
N PRO A 145 2.64 15.84 -4.56
CA PRO A 145 2.70 16.64 -5.78
C PRO A 145 4.09 16.59 -6.42
N GLY A 146 4.14 16.60 -7.76
CA GLY A 146 5.38 16.74 -8.53
C GLY A 146 6.23 15.47 -8.65
N LEU A 147 5.60 14.30 -8.59
CA LEU A 147 6.25 12.99 -8.70
C LEU A 147 6.48 12.55 -10.16
#